data_AF-A0A9D6EEY8-F1
#
_entry.id   AF-A0A9D6EEY8-F1
#
_cell.length_a   1.000
_cell.length_b   1.000
_cell.length_c   1.000
_cell.angle_alpha   90.00
_cell.angle_beta   90.00
_cell.angle_gamma   90.00
#
_symmetry.space_group_name_H-M   'P 1'
#
loop_
_entity.id
_entity.type
_entity.pdbx_description
1 polymer ?
#
loop_
_entity_poly.entity_id
_entity_poly.type
_entity_poly.pdbx_seq_one_letter_code
_entity_poly.pdbx_strand_id
1 'polypeptide(L)'
;MKIEQATPNTITELWSTIEPKVQQAKALEDAAQALATAEHTRFDESVVIARVFLTVPFDALPASNKAFVQKLAESAGAASGLKGSTPVLSLVGTHGREAD
;
A
#
# COMPACT_ATOMS: atom_id res chain seq x y z
N MET A 1 20.66 1.41 -2.78
CA MET A 1 21.31 1.97 -1.56
C MET A 1 20.73 1.33 -0.32
N LYS A 2 21.45 1.27 0.82
CA LYS A 2 20.85 0.79 2.06
C LYS A 2 19.99 1.84 2.73
N ILE A 3 18.88 1.44 3.33
CA ILE A 3 17.96 2.34 4.05
C ILE A 3 18.64 3.05 5.23
N GLU A 4 19.61 2.40 5.89
CA GLU A 4 20.39 2.97 6.99
C GLU A 4 21.26 4.17 6.57
N GLN A 5 21.50 4.34 5.27
CA GLN A 5 22.25 5.45 4.69
C GLN A 5 21.34 6.58 4.20
N ALA A 6 20.01 6.43 4.32
CA ALA A 6 19.07 7.44 3.88
C ALA A 6 19.21 8.72 4.73
N THR A 7 19.21 9.85 4.05
CA THR A 7 19.20 11.18 4.67
C THR A 7 17.87 11.88 4.35
N PRO A 8 17.54 12.98 5.04
CA PRO A 8 16.38 13.79 4.65
C PRO A 8 16.39 14.19 3.16
N ASN A 9 17.56 14.53 2.61
CA ASN A 9 17.71 14.85 1.19
C ASN A 9 17.36 13.66 0.29
N THR A 10 17.75 12.45 0.68
CA THR A 10 17.38 11.21 -0.04
C THR A 10 15.87 11.07 -0.16
N ILE A 11 15.13 11.39 0.91
CA ILE A 11 13.67 11.34 0.93
C ILE A 11 13.08 12.45 0.07
N THR A 12 13.62 13.67 0.13
CA THR A 12 13.19 14.78 -0.73
C THR A 12 13.40 14.49 -2.22
N GLU A 13 14.53 13.91 -2.60
CA GLU A 13 14.82 13.49 -3.98
C GLU A 13 13.90 12.36 -4.45
N LEU A 14 13.62 11.40 -3.56
CA LEU A 14 12.69 10.32 -3.84
C LEU A 14 11.28 10.89 -4.06
N TRP A 15 10.83 11.79 -3.19
CA TRP A 15 9.53 12.44 -3.31
C TRP A 15 9.40 13.27 -4.59
N SER A 16 10.40 14.09 -4.94
CA SER A 16 10.36 14.90 -6.16
C SER A 16 10.25 14.07 -7.45
N THR A 17 10.72 12.82 -7.40
CA THR A 17 10.59 11.85 -8.51
C THR A 17 9.19 11.20 -8.56
N ILE A 18 8.57 10.97 -7.40
CA ILE A 18 7.30 10.24 -7.26
C ILE A 18 6.09 11.17 -7.35
N GLU A 19 6.20 12.38 -6.80
CA GLU A 19 5.11 13.34 -6.67
C GLU A 19 4.36 13.58 -7.99
N PRO A 20 5.02 13.79 -9.14
CA PRO A 20 4.31 13.95 -10.41
C PRO A 20 3.47 12.72 -10.79
N LYS A 21 3.97 11.51 -10.50
CA LYS A 21 3.27 10.26 -10.79
C LYS A 21 2.05 10.08 -9.89
N VAL A 22 2.17 10.47 -8.62
CA VAL A 22 1.07 10.46 -7.65
C VAL A 22 0.01 11.49 -8.03
N GLN A 23 0.39 12.71 -8.41
CA GLN A 23 -0.54 13.77 -8.80
C GLN A 23 -1.29 13.48 -10.10
N GLN A 24 -0.67 12.72 -11.02
CA GLN A 24 -1.27 12.35 -12.29
C GLN A 24 -2.02 11.00 -12.24
N ALA A 25 -1.97 10.30 -11.10
CA ALA A 25 -2.62 9.01 -10.93
C ALA A 25 -4.14 9.15 -11.06
N LYS A 26 -4.76 8.22 -11.79
CA LYS A 26 -6.22 8.19 -11.97
C LYS A 26 -6.92 7.42 -10.85
N ALA A 27 -6.20 6.51 -10.22
CA ALA A 27 -6.65 5.73 -9.08
C ALA A 27 -5.60 5.77 -7.96
N LEU A 28 -6.05 5.53 -6.73
CA LEU A 28 -5.19 5.51 -5.55
C LEU A 28 -4.16 4.38 -5.62
N GLU A 29 -4.57 3.26 -6.19
CA GLU A 29 -3.75 2.08 -6.43
C GLU A 29 -2.57 2.40 -7.37
N ASP A 30 -2.79 3.22 -8.40
CA ASP A 30 -1.71 3.65 -9.30
C ASP A 30 -0.65 4.46 -8.56
N ALA A 31 -1.09 5.41 -7.72
CA ALA A 31 -0.21 6.23 -6.89
C ALA A 31 0.54 5.38 -5.86
N ALA A 32 -0.16 4.49 -5.15
CA ALA A 32 0.43 3.60 -4.16
C ALA A 32 1.43 2.62 -4.78
N GLN A 33 1.15 2.11 -5.98
CA GLN A 33 2.06 1.23 -6.70
C GLN A 33 3.31 1.96 -7.18
N ALA A 34 3.17 3.21 -7.65
CA ALA A 34 4.31 4.05 -8.03
C ALA A 34 5.23 4.31 -6.82
N LEU A 35 4.64 4.61 -5.66
CA LEU A 35 5.38 4.78 -4.41
C LEU A 35 6.09 3.50 -3.99
N ALA A 36 5.39 2.37 -3.92
CA ALA A 36 5.98 1.07 -3.54
C ALA A 36 7.17 0.70 -4.45
N THR A 37 7.01 0.92 -5.76
CA THR A 37 8.06 0.65 -6.74
C THR A 37 9.29 1.54 -6.53
N ALA A 38 9.08 2.82 -6.28
CA ALA A 38 10.17 3.76 -6.09
C ALA A 38 10.93 3.52 -4.78
N GLU A 39 10.23 3.25 -3.68
CA GLU A 39 10.83 2.87 -2.39
C GLU A 39 11.70 1.62 -2.53
N HIS A 40 11.14 0.55 -3.11
CA HIS A 40 11.89 -0.69 -3.35
C HIS A 40 13.11 -0.45 -4.24
N THR A 41 12.94 0.28 -5.35
CA THR A 41 14.04 0.55 -6.30
C THR A 41 15.14 1.40 -5.68
N ARG A 42 14.79 2.40 -4.85
CA ARG A 42 15.77 3.26 -4.19
C ARG A 42 16.60 2.46 -3.19
N PHE A 43 15.94 1.61 -2.41
CA PHE A 43 16.52 0.91 -1.27
C PHE A 43 16.79 -0.58 -1.50
N ASP A 44 16.94 -1.00 -2.75
CA ASP A 44 16.97 -2.41 -3.19
C ASP A 44 18.11 -3.27 -2.60
N GLU A 45 19.17 -2.65 -2.07
CA GLU A 45 20.25 -3.32 -1.33
C GLU A 45 19.82 -3.80 0.07
N SER A 46 18.68 -3.31 0.57
CA SER A 46 18.20 -3.59 1.93
C SER A 46 16.70 -3.87 2.04
N VAL A 47 15.91 -3.42 1.06
CA VAL A 47 14.46 -3.61 1.02
C VAL A 47 14.14 -4.72 0.03
N VAL A 48 13.72 -5.87 0.55
CA VAL A 48 13.26 -7.02 -0.24
C VAL A 48 11.84 -6.79 -0.77
N ILE A 49 11.02 -6.08 0.00
CA ILE A 49 9.63 -5.79 -0.35
C ILE A 49 9.20 -4.44 0.22
N ALA A 50 8.54 -3.64 -0.62
CA ALA A 50 7.81 -2.46 -0.24
C ALA A 50 6.29 -2.72 -0.36
N ARG A 51 5.53 -2.29 0.64
CA ARG A 51 4.07 -2.43 0.69
C ARG A 51 3.45 -1.13 1.17
N VAL A 52 2.44 -0.65 0.47
CA VAL A 52 1.65 0.51 0.85
C VAL A 52 0.30 0.03 1.32
N PHE A 53 -0.01 0.34 2.58
CA PHE A 53 -1.28 0.02 3.20
C PHE A 53 -2.07 1.29 3.46
N LEU A 54 -3.38 1.19 3.31
CA LEU A 54 -4.31 2.23 3.69
C LEU A 54 -5.42 1.66 4.57
N THR A 55 -5.76 2.40 5.61
CA THR A 55 -6.89 2.05 6.47
C THR A 55 -8.13 2.72 5.91
N VAL A 56 -9.05 1.93 5.39
CA VAL A 56 -10.32 2.41 4.81
C VAL A 56 -11.47 1.85 5.64
N PRO A 57 -12.45 2.68 6.05
CA PRO A 57 -13.66 2.16 6.69
C PRO A 57 -14.36 1.15 5.78
N PHE A 58 -14.89 0.06 6.35
CA PHE A 58 -15.54 -1.02 5.60
C PHE A 58 -16.61 -0.51 4.61
N ASP A 59 -17.39 0.50 5.00
CA ASP A 59 -18.43 1.07 4.14
C ASP A 59 -17.89 1.87 2.95
N ALA A 60 -16.67 2.38 3.05
CA ALA A 60 -16.01 3.15 2.00
C ALA A 60 -15.19 2.27 1.04
N LEU A 61 -15.12 0.96 1.27
CA LEU A 61 -14.43 0.04 0.38
C LEU A 61 -15.18 -0.12 -0.96
N PRO A 62 -14.44 -0.34 -2.07
CA PRO A 62 -15.04 -0.82 -3.31
C PRO A 62 -15.85 -2.10 -3.09
N ALA A 63 -16.93 -2.28 -3.86
CA ALA A 63 -17.88 -3.38 -3.65
C ALA A 63 -17.22 -4.77 -3.67
N SER A 64 -16.24 -4.99 -4.56
CA SER A 64 -15.45 -6.24 -4.62
C SER A 64 -14.68 -6.50 -3.33
N ASN A 65 -14.01 -5.47 -2.80
CA ASN A 65 -13.20 -5.57 -1.60
C ASN A 65 -14.09 -5.77 -0.37
N LYS A 66 -15.24 -5.08 -0.33
CA LYS A 66 -16.26 -5.25 0.71
C LYS A 66 -16.76 -6.70 0.76
N ALA A 67 -17.07 -7.29 -0.39
CA ALA A 67 -17.50 -8.69 -0.47
C ALA A 67 -16.39 -9.67 -0.02
N PHE A 68 -15.13 -9.40 -0.34
CA PHE A 68 -14.00 -10.20 0.14
C PHE A 68 -13.87 -10.14 1.67
N VAL A 69 -13.87 -8.93 2.25
CA VAL A 69 -13.76 -8.73 3.70
C VAL A 69 -14.93 -9.36 4.45
N GLN A 70 -16.15 -9.25 3.90
CA GLN A 70 -17.34 -9.89 4.45
C GLN A 70 -17.17 -11.41 4.53
N LYS A 71 -16.77 -12.06 3.44
CA LYS A 71 -16.52 -13.51 3.40
C LYS A 71 -15.42 -13.93 4.37
N LEU A 72 -14.37 -13.14 4.48
CA LEU A 72 -13.29 -13.40 5.42
C LEU A 72 -13.80 -13.33 6.87
N ALA A 73 -14.57 -12.30 7.21
CA ALA A 73 -15.17 -12.16 8.55
C ALA A 73 -16.16 -13.29 8.86
N GLU A 74 -16.94 -13.74 7.88
CA GLU A 74 -17.84 -14.90 8.00
C GLU A 74 -17.05 -16.18 8.30
N SER A 75 -16.00 -16.46 7.51
CA SER A 75 -15.17 -17.64 7.70
C SER A 75 -14.45 -17.68 9.06
N ALA A 76 -14.18 -16.51 9.63
CA ALA A 76 -13.58 -16.35 10.95
C ALA A 76 -14.62 -16.33 12.10
N GLY A 77 -15.92 -16.44 11.81
CA GLY A 77 -16.98 -16.31 12.83
C GLY A 77 -17.11 -14.91 13.43
N ALA A 78 -16.56 -13.89 12.77
CA ALA A 78 -16.46 -12.51 13.25
C ALA A 78 -17.36 -11.52 12.49
N ALA A 79 -18.24 -12.00 11.59
CA ALA A 79 -19.10 -11.17 10.75
C ALA A 79 -19.97 -10.18 11.55
N SER A 80 -20.45 -10.56 12.73
CA SER A 80 -21.25 -9.69 13.62
C SER A 80 -20.47 -8.48 14.17
N GLY A 81 -19.14 -8.55 14.18
CA GLY A 81 -18.25 -7.46 14.59
C GLY A 81 -17.92 -6.47 13.46
N LEU A 82 -18.25 -6.82 12.21
CA LEU A 82 -17.97 -5.99 11.05
C LEU A 82 -19.03 -4.90 10.92
N LYS A 83 -18.65 -3.66 11.23
CA LYS A 83 -19.50 -2.46 11.14
C LYS A 83 -19.03 -1.60 9.99
N GLY A 84 -19.88 -0.69 9.53
CA GLY A 84 -19.53 0.24 8.46
C GLY A 84 -18.27 1.07 8.73
N SER A 85 -18.07 1.47 9.99
CA SER A 85 -16.89 2.21 10.44
C SER A 85 -15.67 1.34 10.79
N THR A 86 -15.77 0.01 10.68
CA THR A 86 -14.66 -0.88 11.00
C THR A 86 -13.47 -0.56 10.09
N PRO A 87 -12.28 -0.27 10.65
CA PRO A 87 -11.09 0.01 9.86
C PRO A 87 -10.62 -1.27 9.17
N VAL A 88 -10.46 -1.22 7.86
CA VAL A 88 -9.90 -2.32 7.05
C VAL A 88 -8.53 -1.90 6.53
N LEU A 89 -7.50 -2.61 6.96
CA LEU A 89 -6.14 -2.44 6.46
C LEU A 89 -6.04 -3.06 5.06
N SER A 90 -6.01 -2.21 4.03
CA SER A 90 -6.02 -2.60 2.63
C SER A 90 -4.63 -2.45 2.03
N LEU A 91 -4.09 -3.52 1.43
CA LEU A 91 -2.89 -3.45 0.62
C LEU A 91 -3.24 -2.86 -0.74
N VAL A 92 -2.69 -1.69 -1.07
CA VAL A 92 -3.02 -0.93 -2.28
C VAL A 92 -1.85 -0.78 -3.25
N GLY A 93 -0.64 -1.15 -2.83
CA GLY A 93 0.53 -1.20 -3.69
C GLY A 93 1.59 -2.11 -3.10
N THR A 94 2.29 -2.87 -3.95
CA THR A 94 3.38 -3.74 -3.52
C THR A 94 4.43 -3.88 -4.60
N HIS A 95 5.70 -3.89 -4.19
CA HIS A 95 6.82 -4.19 -5.09
C HIS A 95 7.85 -5.00 -4.32
N GLY A 96 8.31 -6.10 -4.88
CA GLY A 96 9.38 -6.91 -4.32
C GLY A 96 10.01 -7.76 -5.41
N ARG A 97 11.12 -8.42 -5.08
CA ARG A 97 11.72 -9.45 -5.93
C ARG A 97 11.22 -10.81 -5.48
N GLU A 98 10.83 -11.65 -6.43
CA GLU A 98 10.60 -13.07 -6.15
C GLU A 98 11.95 -13.72 -5.83
N ALA A 99 11.97 -14.69 -4.92
CA ALA A 99 13.18 -15.45 -4.65
C ALA A 99 13.37 -16.47 -5.78
N ASP A 100 14.54 -16.46 -6.41
CA ASP A 100 14.96 -17.48 -7.37
C ASP A 100 15.06 -18.88 -6.74
#